data_AF-A0A8J4W5Z7-F1
#
_entry.id   AF-A0A8J4W5Z7-F1
#
_cell.length_a   1.000
_cell.length_b   1.000
_cell.length_c   1.000
_cell.angle_alpha   90.00
_cell.angle_beta   90.00
_cell.angle_gamma   90.00
#
_symmetry.space_group_name_H-M   'P 1'
#
loop_
_entity.id
_entity.type
_entity.pdbx_description
1 polymer ?
#
loop_
_entity_poly.entity_id
_entity_poly.type
_entity_poly.pdbx_seq_one_letter_code
_entity_poly.pdbx_strand_id
1 'polypeptide(L)'
;MQTPLTKREETAEIDTEQGGDIDELLIEEDNVAIADETLSTQEALQTQHAKTALLEFHIVYHTIYQTPVLYFRVAAIDGTPLPANIVTRGIQFPGSSNHSTFVAMEEHPVLGKPFSFLHPCETAGAMQLLQAEVQCTPKAEAQLAVEVPHYLASWLSLVQPLTGISPVEYYAI
;
A
#
# COMPACT_ATOMS: atom_id res chain seq x y z
N MET A 1 29.15 -48.04 -42.03
CA MET A 1 27.99 -48.83 -42.45
C MET A 1 26.79 -48.33 -41.66
N GLN A 2 25.58 -48.13 -42.16
CA GLN A 2 25.01 -48.02 -43.52
C GLN A 2 23.51 -47.80 -43.21
N THR A 3 22.86 -46.80 -43.80
CA THR A 3 21.39 -46.67 -43.83
C THR A 3 20.87 -47.54 -45.02
N PRO A 4 19.68 -47.38 -45.66
CA PRO A 4 18.51 -46.50 -45.44
C PRO A 4 17.13 -47.21 -45.69
N LEU A 5 16.13 -46.42 -46.12
CA LEU A 5 14.76 -46.71 -46.65
C LEU A 5 13.61 -46.68 -45.62
N THR A 6 12.49 -45.94 -45.74
CA THR A 6 11.82 -45.06 -46.77
C THR A 6 10.57 -45.64 -47.45
N LYS A 7 9.41 -44.99 -47.23
CA LYS A 7 8.19 -44.80 -48.09
C LYS A 7 7.04 -44.20 -47.22
N ARG A 8 6.02 -43.46 -47.69
CA ARG A 8 5.61 -42.93 -49.03
C ARG A 8 4.72 -41.67 -48.82
N GLU A 9 4.93 -40.52 -49.47
CA GLU A 9 4.36 -39.97 -50.75
C GLU A 9 2.83 -40.08 -50.97
N GLU A 10 2.14 -38.93 -51.09
CA GLU A 10 1.12 -38.48 -52.09
C GLU A 10 0.70 -37.03 -51.66
N THR A 11 0.89 -35.88 -52.37
CA THR A 11 0.36 -35.35 -53.67
C THR A 11 -1.18 -35.28 -53.70
N ALA A 12 -1.91 -34.24 -54.17
CA ALA A 12 -1.63 -33.00 -54.94
C ALA A 12 -2.84 -31.98 -54.78
N GLU A 13 -2.99 -30.75 -55.33
CA GLU A 13 -2.15 -29.80 -56.12
C GLU A 13 -2.74 -28.32 -56.14
N ILE A 14 -2.54 -27.59 -57.26
CA ILE A 14 -2.85 -26.20 -57.73
C ILE A 14 -4.35 -25.74 -57.85
N ASP A 15 -4.80 -24.51 -58.22
CA ASP A 15 -4.20 -23.17 -58.60
C ASP A 15 -5.23 -21.98 -58.53
N THR A 16 -4.76 -20.75 -58.81
CA THR A 16 -5.45 -19.60 -59.49
C THR A 16 -5.86 -18.32 -58.71
N GLU A 17 -5.35 -17.22 -59.27
CA GLU A 17 -5.40 -15.78 -58.94
C GLU A 17 -6.71 -15.04 -59.34
N GLN A 18 -6.72 -13.70 -59.08
CA GLN A 18 -7.59 -12.58 -59.56
C GLN A 18 -8.51 -11.93 -58.49
N GLY A 19 -8.70 -10.60 -58.46
CA GLY A 19 -8.00 -9.51 -59.17
C GLY A 19 -8.79 -8.18 -59.23
N GLY A 20 -8.14 -7.04 -58.93
CA GLY A 20 -8.72 -5.68 -59.00
C GLY A 20 -9.79 -5.35 -57.94
N ASP A 21 -10.20 -4.09 -57.73
CA ASP A 21 -9.60 -2.80 -58.09
C ASP A 21 -10.09 -1.73 -57.07
N ILE A 22 -9.41 -0.59 -56.92
CA ILE A 22 -9.80 0.50 -56.01
C ILE A 22 -9.73 1.86 -56.70
N ASP A 23 -10.89 2.37 -57.15
CA ASP A 23 -11.05 3.70 -57.73
C ASP A 23 -11.95 4.59 -56.85
N GLU A 24 -11.89 5.91 -57.10
CA GLU A 24 -12.13 6.98 -56.14
C GLU A 24 -13.46 7.76 -56.41
N LEU A 25 -13.71 8.81 -55.62
CA LEU A 25 -14.66 9.92 -55.85
C LEU A 25 -16.17 9.67 -55.55
N LEU A 26 -16.99 10.69 -55.22
CA LEU A 26 -16.87 11.81 -54.24
C LEU A 26 -18.22 12.58 -54.17
N ILE A 27 -18.79 12.82 -52.98
CA ILE A 27 -19.89 13.81 -52.68
C ILE A 27 -21.26 13.38 -53.34
N GLU A 28 -22.50 13.70 -52.92
CA GLU A 28 -23.14 14.88 -52.32
C GLU A 28 -24.06 14.59 -51.10
N GLU A 29 -24.67 15.64 -50.56
CA GLU A 29 -25.37 15.75 -49.28
C GLU A 29 -26.88 15.41 -49.38
N ASP A 30 -27.52 14.99 -48.27
CA ASP A 30 -28.88 15.44 -47.94
C ASP A 30 -29.18 15.37 -46.42
N ASN A 31 -30.25 16.05 -45.97
CA ASN A 31 -30.39 16.57 -44.61
C ASN A 31 -31.75 16.24 -43.95
N VAL A 32 -31.72 15.54 -42.80
CA VAL A 32 -32.81 15.56 -41.81
C VAL A 32 -32.24 15.57 -40.39
N ALA A 33 -32.51 16.64 -39.63
CA ALA A 33 -32.27 16.71 -38.18
C ALA A 33 -33.57 16.49 -37.39
N ILE A 34 -33.48 15.94 -36.17
CA ILE A 34 -34.33 16.13 -34.96
C ILE A 34 -33.81 15.18 -33.84
N ALA A 35 -33.96 15.60 -32.57
CA ALA A 35 -33.65 14.87 -31.32
C ALA A 35 -32.15 14.75 -30.94
N ASP A 36 -31.73 14.87 -29.68
CA ASP A 36 -32.47 15.16 -28.44
C ASP A 36 -31.67 16.04 -27.45
N GLU A 37 -32.36 16.82 -26.60
CA GLU A 37 -31.75 17.66 -25.56
C GLU A 37 -31.51 16.88 -24.26
N THR A 38 -30.35 16.24 -24.12
CA THR A 38 -29.86 15.78 -22.80
C THR A 38 -28.47 16.31 -22.49
N LEU A 39 -28.39 17.64 -22.33
CA LEU A 39 -27.24 18.33 -21.78
C LEU A 39 -27.03 17.94 -20.29
N SER A 40 -26.37 16.80 -20.08
CA SER A 40 -25.96 16.35 -18.74
C SER A 40 -24.64 17.02 -18.34
N THR A 41 -24.66 18.35 -18.17
CA THR A 41 -23.61 19.06 -17.42
C THR A 41 -23.76 18.73 -15.93
N GLN A 42 -23.40 17.51 -15.56
CA GLN A 42 -22.97 17.26 -14.18
C GLN A 42 -21.61 17.91 -14.00
N GLU A 43 -21.64 19.21 -13.74
CA GLU A 43 -20.50 19.99 -13.29
C GLU A 43 -19.95 19.34 -12.02
N ALA A 44 -18.89 18.55 -12.19
CA ALA A 44 -18.18 17.91 -11.10
C ALA A 44 -17.37 18.98 -10.33
N LEU A 45 -18.09 19.85 -9.61
CA LEU A 45 -17.58 20.72 -8.56
C LEU A 45 -17.10 19.83 -7.40
N GLN A 46 -16.01 19.11 -7.64
CA GLN A 46 -15.22 18.45 -6.60
C GLN A 46 -14.53 19.52 -5.77
N THR A 47 -15.32 20.16 -4.91
CA THR A 47 -14.84 20.63 -3.61
C THR A 47 -13.96 19.54 -3.04
N GLN A 48 -12.70 19.87 -2.73
CA GLN A 48 -11.71 18.96 -2.15
C GLN A 48 -12.13 18.61 -0.71
N HIS A 49 -13.19 17.83 -0.57
CA HIS A 49 -13.73 17.42 0.72
C HIS A 49 -12.72 16.49 1.37
N ALA A 50 -12.09 16.97 2.46
CA ALA A 50 -11.19 16.16 3.26
C ALA A 50 -11.90 14.86 3.65
N LYS A 51 -11.41 13.71 3.16
CA LYS A 51 -12.05 12.42 3.40
C LYS A 51 -11.69 11.92 4.79
N THR A 52 -12.52 12.27 5.78
CA THR A 52 -12.35 11.83 7.16
C THR A 52 -12.42 10.30 7.26
N ALA A 53 -11.52 9.72 8.05
CA ALA A 53 -11.44 8.29 8.31
C ALA A 53 -11.26 8.05 9.81
N LEU A 54 -11.75 6.92 10.29
CA LEU A 54 -11.50 6.39 11.62
C LEU A 54 -10.26 5.50 11.55
N LEU A 55 -9.30 5.72 12.45
CA LEU A 55 -8.09 4.92 12.59
C LEU A 55 -8.14 4.19 13.95
N GLU A 56 -8.06 2.87 13.92
CA GLU A 56 -8.04 1.99 15.09
C GLU A 56 -6.60 1.52 15.28
N PHE A 57 -5.99 1.80 16.45
CA PHE A 57 -4.59 1.49 16.75
C PHE A 57 -4.47 0.59 17.98
N HIS A 58 -3.81 -0.56 17.82
CA HIS A 58 -3.70 -1.61 18.82
C HIS A 58 -2.21 -1.98 19.01
N ILE A 59 -1.70 -1.84 20.24
CA ILE A 59 -0.32 -2.20 20.59
C ILE A 59 -0.33 -3.58 21.25
N VAL A 60 0.34 -4.56 20.65
CA VAL A 60 0.41 -5.94 21.15
C VAL A 60 1.87 -6.37 21.30
N TYR A 61 2.23 -6.96 22.44
CA TYR A 61 3.60 -7.46 22.63
C TYR A 61 3.82 -8.79 21.90
N HIS A 62 4.73 -8.81 20.93
CA HIS A 62 5.07 -10.02 20.18
C HIS A 62 6.15 -10.82 20.91
N THR A 63 5.79 -12.01 21.41
CA THR A 63 6.63 -12.82 22.30
C THR A 63 7.97 -13.25 21.68
N ILE A 64 7.99 -13.72 20.43
CA ILE A 64 9.21 -14.24 19.78
C ILE A 64 10.25 -13.13 19.52
N TYR A 65 9.84 -12.02 18.90
CA TYR A 65 10.70 -10.87 18.61
C TYR A 65 10.89 -9.93 19.81
N GLN A 66 10.24 -10.21 20.95
CA GLN A 66 10.27 -9.44 22.19
C GLN A 66 10.00 -7.93 22.01
N THR A 67 9.18 -7.57 21.03
CA THR A 67 8.93 -6.19 20.59
C THR A 67 7.43 -5.87 20.56
N PRO A 68 6.99 -4.64 20.90
CA PRO A 68 5.63 -4.20 20.63
C PRO A 68 5.38 -4.10 19.12
N VAL A 69 4.24 -4.63 18.68
CA VAL A 69 3.73 -4.60 17.32
C VAL A 69 2.49 -3.72 17.29
N LEU A 70 2.44 -2.80 16.34
CA LEU A 70 1.27 -2.00 16.06
C LEU A 70 0.39 -2.74 15.04
N TYR A 71 -0.75 -3.24 15.49
CA TYR A 71 -1.87 -3.60 14.63
C TYR A 71 -2.73 -2.35 14.40
N PHE A 72 -3.25 -2.17 13.20
CA PHE A 72 -4.11 -1.05 12.84
C PHE A 72 -5.19 -1.37 11.80
N ARG A 73 -6.28 -0.61 11.82
CA ARG A 73 -7.32 -0.58 10.79
C ARG A 73 -7.69 0.85 10.43
N VAL A 74 -8.21 1.01 9.22
CA VAL A 74 -8.76 2.27 8.72
C VAL A 74 -10.18 2.01 8.24
N ALA A 75 -11.12 2.88 8.56
CA ALA A 75 -12.50 2.83 8.07
C ALA A 75 -13.00 4.23 7.70
N ALA A 76 -14.02 4.33 6.85
CA ALA A 76 -14.77 5.57 6.67
C ALA A 76 -15.70 5.83 7.88
N ILE A 77 -16.27 7.03 7.97
CA ILE A 77 -17.17 7.42 9.08
C ILE A 77 -18.45 6.56 9.11
N ASP A 78 -18.85 6.01 7.97
CA ASP A 78 -19.95 5.03 7.84
C ASP A 78 -19.59 3.60 8.28
N GLY A 79 -18.33 3.35 8.69
CA GLY A 79 -17.82 2.04 9.09
C GLY A 79 -17.26 1.19 7.95
N THR A 80 -17.31 1.63 6.69
CA THR A 80 -16.76 0.89 5.55
C THR A 80 -15.24 0.73 5.68
N PRO A 81 -14.69 -0.49 5.63
CA PRO A 81 -13.24 -0.71 5.69
C PRO A 81 -12.50 0.01 4.55
N LEU A 82 -11.38 0.64 4.88
CA LEU A 82 -10.51 1.34 3.94
C LEU A 82 -9.13 0.67 3.85
N PRO A 83 -8.46 0.72 2.68
CA PRO A 83 -7.16 0.09 2.52
C PRO A 83 -6.08 0.83 3.32
N ALA A 84 -5.20 0.06 3.97
CA ALA A 84 -4.10 0.58 4.80
C ALA A 84 -3.13 1.51 4.03
N ASN A 85 -3.05 1.41 2.71
CA ASN A 85 -2.26 2.29 1.83
C ASN A 85 -2.80 3.74 1.71
N ILE A 86 -3.83 4.10 2.48
CA ILE A 86 -4.22 5.49 2.72
C ILE A 86 -3.34 6.12 3.80
N VAL A 87 -3.04 5.40 4.88
CA VAL A 87 -2.30 5.92 6.04
C VAL A 87 -0.80 5.64 5.98
N THR A 88 -0.36 4.60 5.25
CA THR A 88 1.07 4.27 5.10
C THR A 88 1.77 5.00 3.95
N ARG A 89 1.03 5.77 3.15
CA ARG A 89 1.52 6.38 1.90
C ARG A 89 2.48 7.53 2.16
N GLY A 90 3.71 7.39 1.67
CA GLY A 90 4.77 8.39 1.87
C GLY A 90 5.50 8.26 3.20
N ILE A 91 5.14 7.31 4.06
CA ILE A 91 5.92 6.99 5.25
C ILE A 91 7.13 6.14 4.84
N GLN A 92 8.32 6.55 5.26
CA GLN A 92 9.53 5.76 5.17
C GLN A 92 9.97 5.37 6.58
N PHE A 93 9.89 4.09 6.91
CA PHE A 93 10.26 3.58 8.22
C PHE A 93 11.79 3.39 8.32
N PRO A 94 12.44 3.84 9.41
CA PRO A 94 13.86 3.61 9.67
C PRO A 94 14.25 2.13 9.51
N GLY A 95 15.37 1.87 8.83
CA GLY A 95 15.86 0.52 8.55
C GLY A 95 15.20 -0.20 7.35
N SER A 96 14.01 0.23 6.90
CA SER A 96 13.28 -0.44 5.81
C SER A 96 13.95 -0.14 4.46
N SER A 97 14.70 -1.10 3.91
CA SER A 97 15.37 -0.97 2.61
C SER A 97 14.43 -0.90 1.41
N ASN A 98 13.20 -1.43 1.56
CA ASN A 98 12.16 -1.46 0.52
C ASN A 98 10.88 -0.82 1.08
N HIS A 99 10.21 0.05 0.32
CA HIS A 99 8.97 0.74 0.76
C HIS A 99 7.74 -0.17 0.97
N SER A 100 7.87 -1.49 0.77
CA SER A 100 6.74 -2.43 0.73
C SER A 100 6.80 -3.58 1.75
N THR A 101 7.90 -3.77 2.49
CA THR A 101 8.06 -4.95 3.39
C THR A 101 7.46 -4.72 4.77
N PHE A 102 7.30 -3.47 5.19
CA PHE A 102 7.08 -3.10 6.59
C PHE A 102 5.65 -3.35 7.12
N VAL A 103 4.66 -3.52 6.23
CA VAL A 103 3.25 -3.64 6.58
C VAL A 103 2.64 -4.91 5.97
N ALA A 104 2.10 -5.76 6.83
CA ALA A 104 1.42 -7.01 6.46
C ALA A 104 -0.05 -7.01 6.91
N MET A 105 -0.77 -8.11 6.67
CA MET A 105 -2.15 -8.31 7.13
C MET A 105 -2.27 -9.70 7.77
N GLU A 106 -2.88 -9.76 8.95
CA GLU A 106 -3.06 -10.99 9.74
C GLU A 106 -4.34 -10.87 10.60
N GLU A 107 -4.76 -11.97 11.21
CA GLU A 107 -5.78 -12.00 12.24
C GLU A 107 -5.22 -11.49 13.59
N HIS A 108 -5.86 -10.47 14.18
CA HIS A 108 -5.37 -9.87 15.42
C HIS A 108 -5.50 -10.84 16.62
N PRO A 109 -4.41 -11.13 17.35
CA PRO A 109 -4.30 -12.29 18.23
C PRO A 109 -5.25 -12.30 19.43
N VAL A 110 -5.83 -11.16 19.81
CA VAL A 110 -6.82 -11.04 20.91
C VAL A 110 -8.27 -10.90 20.39
N LEU A 111 -8.48 -10.63 19.09
CA LEU A 111 -9.80 -10.23 18.56
C LEU A 111 -10.39 -11.16 17.49
N GLY A 112 -9.61 -12.05 16.89
CA GLY A 112 -10.10 -12.98 15.87
C GLY A 112 -10.64 -12.29 14.62
N LYS A 113 -9.98 -11.19 14.19
CA LYS A 113 -10.42 -10.31 13.09
C LYS A 113 -9.23 -9.82 12.28
N PRO A 114 -9.36 -9.60 10.95
CA PRO A 114 -8.29 -9.07 10.13
C PRO A 114 -7.88 -7.65 10.56
N PHE A 115 -6.58 -7.40 10.61
CA PHE A 115 -5.94 -6.10 10.82
C PHE A 115 -4.73 -6.00 9.87
N SER A 116 -4.33 -4.78 9.51
CA SER A 116 -2.95 -4.55 9.04
C SER A 116 -2.02 -4.42 10.24
N PHE A 117 -0.74 -4.75 10.09
CA PHE A 117 0.22 -4.62 11.19
C PHE A 117 1.63 -4.32 10.71
N LEU A 118 2.44 -3.72 11.59
CA LEU A 118 3.85 -3.48 11.36
C LEU A 118 4.64 -4.78 11.61
N HIS A 119 5.46 -5.20 10.66
CA HIS A 119 6.12 -6.50 10.75
C HIS A 119 7.15 -6.52 11.90
N PRO A 120 7.15 -7.54 12.79
CA PRO A 120 7.95 -7.52 14.01
C PRO A 120 9.47 -7.58 13.78
N CYS A 121 9.97 -8.20 12.70
CA CYS A 121 11.42 -8.23 12.46
C CYS A 121 11.98 -6.85 12.10
N GLU A 122 11.25 -6.09 11.27
CA GLU A 122 11.63 -4.72 10.89
C GLU A 122 11.58 -3.80 12.11
N THR A 123 10.52 -3.93 12.91
CA THR A 123 10.34 -3.20 14.16
C THR A 123 11.46 -3.50 15.15
N ALA A 124 11.83 -4.78 15.32
CA ALA A 124 12.94 -5.18 16.20
C ALA A 124 14.30 -4.65 15.69
N GLY A 125 14.57 -4.68 14.39
CA GLY A 125 15.79 -4.13 13.80
C GLY A 125 15.91 -2.62 13.99
N ALA A 126 14.85 -1.86 13.71
CA ALA A 126 14.81 -0.42 13.96
C ALA A 126 15.00 -0.08 15.45
N MET A 127 14.37 -0.85 16.35
CA MET A 127 14.55 -0.66 17.79
C MET A 127 15.97 -0.94 18.28
N GLN A 128 16.67 -1.93 17.72
CA GLN A 128 18.08 -2.19 18.08
C GLN A 128 18.99 -1.00 17.75
N LEU A 129 18.79 -0.36 16.61
CA LEU A 129 19.53 0.85 16.22
C LEU A 129 19.24 2.02 17.17
N LEU A 130 17.97 2.31 17.42
CA LEU A 130 17.55 3.40 18.32
C LEU A 130 18.07 3.24 19.75
N GLN A 131 18.13 2.00 20.28
CA GLN A 131 18.70 1.77 21.62
C GLN A 131 20.23 1.87 21.65
N ALA A 132 20.93 1.60 20.55
CA ALA A 132 22.38 1.77 20.46
C ALA A 132 22.79 3.25 20.45
N GLU A 133 22.04 4.11 19.76
CA GLU A 133 22.27 5.56 19.75
C GLU A 133 22.14 6.16 21.16
N VAL A 134 21.10 5.81 21.89
CA VAL A 134 20.87 6.28 23.27
C VAL A 134 22.04 5.92 24.20
N GLN A 135 22.59 4.69 24.09
CA GLN A 135 23.71 4.24 24.92
C GLN A 135 25.03 5.00 24.66
N CYS A 136 25.18 5.62 23.50
CA CYS A 136 26.34 6.45 23.17
C CYS A 136 26.22 7.91 23.67
N THR A 137 25.05 8.33 24.18
CA THR A 137 24.87 9.70 24.71
C THR A 137 25.35 9.82 26.16
N PRO A 138 26.19 10.82 26.51
CA PRO A 138 26.61 11.03 27.90
C PRO A 138 25.42 11.39 28.79
N LYS A 139 25.21 10.63 29.88
CA LYS A 139 24.09 10.84 30.82
C LYS A 139 24.29 12.10 31.66
N ALA A 140 23.91 13.25 31.10
CA ALA A 140 23.87 14.53 31.80
C ALA A 140 22.77 14.53 32.87
N GLU A 141 23.22 14.54 34.13
CA GLU A 141 22.49 14.91 35.37
C GLU A 141 21.06 14.36 35.55
N ALA A 142 20.94 13.34 36.41
CA ALA A 142 19.67 12.69 36.72
C ALA A 142 18.68 13.63 37.42
N GLN A 143 17.53 13.87 36.79
CA GLN A 143 16.37 14.53 37.40
C GLN A 143 15.30 13.50 37.77
N LEU A 144 14.55 13.76 38.84
CA LEU A 144 13.67 12.80 39.52
C LEU A 144 12.31 12.59 38.83
N ALA A 145 12.28 12.65 37.50
CA ALA A 145 11.09 12.37 36.70
C ALA A 145 10.73 10.87 36.76
N VAL A 146 9.48 10.53 36.40
CA VAL A 146 9.08 9.14 36.17
C VAL A 146 9.98 8.56 35.07
N GLU A 147 10.79 7.53 35.38
CA GLU A 147 11.62 6.86 34.38
C GLU A 147 10.74 6.10 33.38
N VAL A 148 10.29 6.81 32.35
CA VAL A 148 9.70 6.23 31.15
C VAL A 148 10.69 5.20 30.61
N PRO A 149 10.29 3.91 30.41
CA PRO A 149 11.15 2.94 29.76
C PRO A 149 11.53 3.48 28.38
N HIS A 150 12.79 3.88 28.19
CA HIS A 150 13.22 4.65 27.01
C HIS A 150 12.92 3.88 25.72
N TYR A 151 12.97 2.54 25.79
CA TYR A 151 12.51 1.63 24.75
C TYR A 151 11.09 1.94 24.23
N LEU A 152 10.09 2.12 25.11
CA LEU A 152 8.71 2.40 24.67
C LEU A 152 8.57 3.81 24.10
N ALA A 153 9.30 4.79 24.65
CA ALA A 153 9.34 6.14 24.08
C ALA A 153 9.97 6.13 22.67
N SER A 154 11.13 5.49 22.49
CA SER A 154 11.77 5.30 21.18
C SER A 154 10.87 4.56 20.20
N TRP A 155 10.10 3.55 20.65
CA TRP A 155 9.15 2.84 19.80
C TRP A 155 7.95 3.70 19.40
N LEU A 156 7.41 4.51 20.32
CA LEU A 156 6.35 5.46 19.98
C LEU A 156 6.83 6.48 18.95
N SER A 157 8.05 7.02 19.08
CA SER A 157 8.67 7.86 18.05
C SER A 157 8.86 7.15 16.70
N LEU A 158 9.18 5.85 16.71
CA LEU A 158 9.31 5.04 15.49
C LEU A 158 7.97 4.88 14.74
N VAL A 159 6.85 4.77 15.45
CA VAL A 159 5.51 4.64 14.85
C VAL A 159 4.72 5.95 14.75
N GLN A 160 5.23 7.04 15.31
CA GLN A 160 4.63 8.38 15.27
C GLN A 160 4.25 8.85 13.85
N PRO A 161 5.04 8.61 12.78
CA PRO A 161 4.65 9.00 11.42
C PRO A 161 3.35 8.34 10.91
N LEU A 162 2.99 7.16 11.45
CA LEU A 162 1.78 6.41 11.08
C LEU A 162 0.62 6.68 12.04
N THR A 163 0.91 6.88 13.32
CA THR A 163 -0.10 7.02 14.39
C THR A 163 -0.50 8.45 14.70
N GLY A 164 0.38 9.42 14.41
CA GLY A 164 0.30 10.79 14.95
C GLY A 164 0.62 10.89 16.44
N ILE A 165 0.89 9.78 17.14
CA ILE A 165 1.08 9.76 18.60
C ILE A 165 2.53 10.12 18.92
N SER A 166 2.77 11.36 19.35
CA SER A 166 4.07 11.80 19.88
C SER A 166 4.22 11.36 21.33
N PRO A 167 5.28 10.64 21.73
CA PRO A 167 5.51 10.34 23.15
C PRO A 167 5.78 11.60 23.97
N VAL A 168 6.33 12.67 23.38
CA VAL A 168 6.69 13.91 24.08
C VAL A 168 5.47 14.65 24.63
N GLU A 169 4.33 14.55 23.94
CA GLU A 169 3.07 15.21 24.34
C GLU A 169 2.52 14.69 25.69
N TYR A 170 2.89 13.48 26.10
CA TYR A 170 2.43 12.85 27.34
C TYR A 170 3.34 13.08 28.55
N TYR A 171 4.53 13.68 28.34
CA TYR A 171 5.52 13.92 29.39
C TYR A 171 5.80 15.41 29.66
N ALA A 172 5.02 16.31 29.06
CA ALA A 172 5.11 17.76 29.23
C ALA A 172 4.17 18.29 30.35
N ILE A 173 4.10 17.58 31.48
CA ILE A 173 3.20 17.85 32.63
C ILE A 173 4.01 18.20 33.88
#